data_AF-A0A9J9GEF0-F1
#
_entry.id   AF-A0A9J9GEF0-F1
#
_cell.length_a   1.000
_cell.length_b   1.000
_cell.length_c   1.000
_cell.angle_alpha   90.00
_cell.angle_beta   90.00
_cell.angle_gamma   90.00
#
_symmetry.space_group_name_H-M   'P 1'
#
loop_
_entity.id
_entity.type
_entity.pdbx_description
1 polymer ?
#
loop_
_entity_poly.entity_id
_entity_poly.type
_entity_poly.pdbx_seq_one_letter_code
_entity_poly.pdbx_strand_id
1 'polypeptide(L)'
;MITLADIKAAWRSIVLVAVVIFVAVLCVLLANSRSNVATLQSDNDVLRSDNTLQGAVIASQAFNFNRFNKVAENASRLNSQIDANSDKTVIEYREILRREKTCDLPVPDDIAGGLLNYANSLRASAMHTDSGNADAAGDSATTTGTLTYCQAVLWIKPLLAAIEKANNQLAGIRQIESERQ
;
A
#
# COMPACT_ATOMS: atom_id res chain seq x y z
N MET A 1 71.40 -28.80 54.17
CA MET A 1 70.72 -30.11 54.28
C MET A 1 69.22 -29.86 54.21
N ILE A 2 68.57 -30.18 53.09
CA ILE A 2 67.11 -30.12 52.97
C ILE A 2 66.56 -31.34 53.71
N THR A 3 65.67 -31.14 54.66
CA THR A 3 65.13 -32.22 55.49
C THR A 3 63.93 -32.88 54.78
N LEU A 4 63.66 -34.15 55.10
CA LEU A 4 62.51 -34.89 54.56
C LEU A 4 61.17 -34.17 54.83
N ALA A 5 61.11 -33.33 55.87
CA ALA A 5 59.95 -32.51 56.20
C ALA A 5 59.70 -31.36 55.19
N ASP A 6 60.77 -30.77 54.64
CA ASP A 6 60.69 -29.70 53.64
C ASP A 6 60.12 -30.22 52.32
N ILE A 7 60.50 -31.44 51.93
CA ILE A 7 59.98 -32.11 50.72
C ILE A 7 58.50 -32.44 50.88
N LYS A 8 58.09 -32.95 52.06
CA LYS A 8 56.68 -33.26 52.34
C LYS A 8 55.81 -32.01 52.39
N ALA A 9 56.33 -30.91 52.93
CA ALA A 9 55.65 -29.62 52.94
C ALA A 9 55.50 -29.05 51.52
N ALA A 10 56.56 -29.10 50.71
CA ALA A 10 56.54 -28.66 49.31
C ALA A 10 55.54 -29.47 48.46
N TRP A 11 55.46 -30.78 48.66
CA TRP A 11 54.48 -31.63 47.97
C TRP A 11 53.04 -31.27 48.34
N ARG A 12 52.77 -31.00 49.62
CA ARG A 12 51.44 -30.55 50.08
C ARG A 12 51.06 -29.19 49.49
N SER A 13 52.00 -28.25 49.37
CA SER A 13 51.75 -26.96 48.72
C SER A 13 51.50 -27.10 47.22
N ILE A 14 52.22 -27.97 46.51
CA ILE A 14 52.02 -28.23 45.08
C ILE A 14 50.61 -28.81 44.83
N VAL A 15 50.19 -29.77 45.64
CA VAL A 15 48.84 -30.37 45.53
C VAL A 15 47.76 -29.33 45.81
N LEU A 16 47.93 -28.47 46.81
CA LEU A 16 46.99 -27.39 47.10
C LEU A 16 46.86 -26.41 45.93
N VAL A 17 47.99 -25.97 45.34
CA VAL A 17 47.97 -25.07 44.18
C VAL A 17 47.28 -25.72 42.99
N ALA A 18 47.55 -27.01 42.72
CA ALA A 18 46.90 -27.75 41.63
C ALA A 18 45.38 -27.84 41.81
N VAL A 19 44.91 -28.08 43.04
CA VAL A 19 43.47 -28.13 43.37
C VAL A 19 42.83 -26.76 43.17
N VAL A 20 43.48 -25.68 43.62
CA VAL A 20 42.96 -24.30 43.44
C VAL A 20 42.85 -23.94 41.96
N ILE A 21 43.84 -24.30 41.14
CA ILE A 21 43.80 -24.08 39.69
C ILE A 21 42.66 -24.87 39.07
N PHE A 22 42.48 -26.14 39.44
CA PHE A 22 41.40 -26.97 38.91
C PHE A 22 40.02 -26.42 39.26
N VAL A 23 39.83 -25.97 40.50
CA VAL A 23 38.59 -25.31 40.94
C VAL A 23 38.36 -24.01 40.17
N ALA A 24 39.38 -23.19 39.95
CA ALA A 24 39.27 -21.97 39.18
C ALA A 24 38.85 -22.24 37.72
N VAL A 25 39.45 -23.25 37.08
CA VAL A 25 39.08 -23.67 35.71
C VAL A 25 37.63 -24.15 35.65
N LEU A 26 37.19 -24.95 36.62
CA LEU A 26 35.79 -25.40 36.70
C LEU A 26 34.81 -24.24 36.90
N CYS A 27 35.16 -23.26 37.74
CA CYS A 27 34.34 -22.07 37.93
C CYS A 27 34.18 -21.25 36.64
N VAL A 28 35.25 -21.10 35.85
CA VAL A 28 35.21 -20.40 34.55
C VAL A 28 34.34 -21.16 33.54
N LEU A 29 34.47 -22.49 33.48
CA LEU A 29 33.65 -23.32 32.58
C LEU A 29 32.16 -23.27 32.94
N LEU A 30 31.83 -23.30 34.24
CA LEU A 30 30.45 -23.16 34.72
C LEU A 30 29.86 -21.78 34.45
N ALA A 31 30.67 -20.72 34.57
CA ALA A 31 30.24 -19.36 34.26
C ALA A 31 29.93 -19.22 32.75
N ASN A 32 30.83 -19.73 31.90
CA ASN A 32 30.67 -19.67 30.45
C ASN A 32 29.52 -20.54 29.92
N SER A 33 29.24 -21.68 30.56
CA SER A 33 28.10 -22.52 30.17
C SER A 33 26.75 -21.88 30.52
N ARG A 34 26.65 -21.27 31.71
CA ARG A 34 25.45 -20.52 32.11
C ARG A 34 25.21 -19.31 31.22
N SER A 35 26.26 -18.57 30.86
CA SER A 35 26.12 -17.44 29.93
C SER A 35 25.67 -17.91 28.55
N ASN A 36 26.24 -18.99 28.01
CA ASN A 36 25.80 -19.56 26.72
C ASN A 36 24.34 -20.04 26.75
N VAL A 37 23.90 -20.66 27.84
CA VAL A 37 22.50 -21.10 27.98
C VAL A 37 21.57 -19.89 28.10
N ALA A 38 21.96 -18.86 28.86
CA ALA A 38 21.18 -17.63 29.00
C ALA A 38 21.08 -16.85 27.67
N THR A 39 22.17 -16.77 26.89
CA THR A 39 22.14 -16.12 25.57
C THR A 39 21.28 -16.92 24.59
N LEU A 40 21.42 -18.25 24.55
CA LEU A 40 20.60 -19.09 23.66
C LEU A 40 19.11 -19.04 24.02
N GLN A 41 18.77 -18.96 25.31
CA GLN A 41 17.39 -18.83 25.76
C GLN A 41 16.81 -17.45 25.41
N SER A 42 17.58 -16.39 25.62
CA SER A 42 17.22 -15.03 25.21
C SER A 42 17.01 -14.92 23.70
N ASP A 43 17.91 -15.51 22.89
CA ASP A 43 17.78 -15.53 21.44
C ASP A 43 16.53 -16.32 21.01
N ASN A 44 16.21 -17.44 21.68
CA ASN A 44 15.01 -18.21 21.38
C ASN A 44 13.73 -17.43 21.70
N ASP A 45 13.71 -16.71 22.83
CA ASP A 45 12.58 -15.86 23.22
C ASP A 45 12.39 -14.68 22.26
N VAL A 46 13.49 -14.07 21.79
CA VAL A 46 13.47 -13.04 20.75
C VAL A 46 12.94 -13.59 19.43
N LEU A 47 13.46 -14.73 18.95
CA LEU A 47 12.98 -15.38 17.72
C LEU A 47 11.50 -15.78 17.82
N ARG A 48 11.03 -16.16 19.01
CA ARG A 48 9.62 -16.49 19.25
C ARG A 48 8.75 -15.24 19.23
N SER A 49 9.21 -14.15 19.86
CA SER A 49 8.55 -12.85 19.81
C SER A 49 8.45 -12.34 18.36
N ASP A 50 9.55 -12.41 17.60
CA ASP A 50 9.60 -12.02 16.20
C ASP A 50 8.68 -12.87 15.32
N ASN A 51 8.60 -14.19 15.53
CA ASN A 51 7.65 -15.03 14.81
C ASN A 51 6.20 -14.68 15.12
N THR A 52 5.88 -14.34 16.38
CA THR A 52 4.52 -13.91 16.74
C THR A 52 4.17 -12.55 16.14
N LEU A 53 5.12 -11.61 16.11
CA LEU A 53 4.98 -10.30 15.49
C LEU A 53 4.84 -10.41 13.96
N GLN A 54 5.68 -11.22 13.31
CA GLN A 54 5.59 -11.48 11.88
C GLN A 54 4.28 -12.19 11.50
N GLY A 55 3.85 -13.19 12.27
CA GLY A 55 2.57 -13.86 12.08
C GLY A 55 1.37 -12.90 12.21
N ALA A 56 1.43 -11.95 13.15
CA ALA A 56 0.40 -10.93 13.32
C ALA A 56 0.38 -9.93 12.15
N VAL A 57 1.55 -9.51 11.64
CA VAL A 57 1.64 -8.63 10.45
C VAL A 57 1.11 -9.34 9.20
N ILE A 58 1.44 -10.61 8.99
CA ILE A 58 0.97 -11.40 7.85
C ILE A 58 -0.56 -11.59 7.91
N ALA A 59 -1.11 -11.92 9.08
CA ALA A 59 -2.55 -12.08 9.26
C ALA A 59 -3.30 -10.76 9.05
N SER A 60 -2.75 -9.64 9.55
CA SER A 60 -3.30 -8.30 9.32
C SER A 60 -3.24 -7.93 7.83
N GLN A 61 -2.14 -8.22 7.15
CA GLN A 61 -1.97 -7.90 5.73
C GLN A 61 -2.94 -8.70 4.84
N ALA A 62 -3.14 -9.99 5.12
CA ALA A 62 -4.07 -10.85 4.39
C ALA A 62 -5.54 -10.43 4.61
N PHE A 63 -5.92 -10.08 5.84
CA PHE A 63 -7.27 -9.58 6.14
C PHE A 63 -7.54 -8.24 5.44
N ASN A 64 -6.56 -7.33 5.46
CA ASN A 64 -6.63 -6.06 4.74
C ASN A 64 -6.78 -6.29 3.23
N PHE A 65 -6.00 -7.20 2.62
CA PHE A 65 -6.09 -7.51 1.19
C PHE A 65 -7.46 -8.08 0.80
N ASN A 66 -7.99 -9.03 1.57
CA ASN A 66 -9.32 -9.58 1.33
C ASN A 66 -10.41 -8.49 1.43
N ARG A 67 -10.24 -7.52 2.36
CA ARG A 67 -11.16 -6.39 2.50
C ARG A 67 -11.05 -5.41 1.33
N PHE A 68 -9.84 -5.05 0.92
CA PHE A 68 -9.61 -4.22 -0.27
C PHE A 68 -10.27 -4.84 -1.50
N ASN A 69 -10.10 -6.15 -1.68
CA ASN A 69 -10.72 -6.87 -2.79
C ASN A 69 -12.24 -6.82 -2.74
N LYS A 70 -12.85 -7.01 -1.56
CA LYS A 70 -14.31 -6.95 -1.42
C LYS A 70 -14.88 -5.55 -1.70
N VAL A 71 -14.21 -4.50 -1.21
CA VAL A 71 -14.60 -3.10 -1.48
C VAL A 71 -14.40 -2.75 -2.95
N ALA A 72 -13.28 -3.18 -3.55
CA ALA A 72 -12.97 -2.98 -4.95
C ALA A 72 -13.97 -3.72 -5.87
N GLU A 73 -14.34 -4.96 -5.53
CA GLU A 73 -15.34 -5.73 -6.28
C GLU A 73 -16.72 -5.08 -6.23
N ASN A 74 -17.17 -4.64 -5.05
CA ASN A 74 -18.46 -3.96 -4.93
C ASN A 74 -18.45 -2.61 -5.66
N ALA A 75 -17.37 -1.84 -5.56
CA ALA A 75 -17.21 -0.60 -6.32
C ALA A 75 -17.18 -0.87 -7.83
N SER A 76 -16.48 -1.92 -8.28
CA SER A 76 -16.43 -2.32 -9.69
C SER A 76 -17.81 -2.70 -10.23
N ARG A 77 -18.58 -3.48 -9.47
CA ARG A 77 -19.95 -3.86 -9.82
C ARG A 77 -20.88 -2.65 -9.92
N LEU A 78 -20.80 -1.72 -8.97
CA LEU A 78 -21.58 -0.47 -9.00
C LEU A 78 -21.19 0.38 -10.22
N ASN A 79 -19.89 0.50 -10.49
CA ASN A 79 -19.38 1.25 -11.64
C ASN A 79 -19.87 0.66 -12.96
N SER A 80 -19.90 -0.66 -13.11
CA SER A 80 -20.44 -1.30 -14.31
C SER A 80 -21.93 -1.02 -14.52
N GLN A 81 -22.73 -0.97 -13.44
CA GLN A 81 -24.15 -0.61 -13.53
C GLN A 81 -24.34 0.87 -13.90
N ILE A 82 -23.51 1.75 -13.36
CA ILE A 82 -23.49 3.18 -13.69
C ILE A 82 -23.12 3.38 -15.16
N ASP A 83 -22.08 2.68 -15.65
CA ASP A 83 -21.64 2.74 -17.05
C ASP A 83 -22.78 2.29 -17.99
N ALA A 84 -23.40 1.13 -17.72
CA ALA A 84 -24.52 0.63 -18.52
C ALA A 84 -25.74 1.57 -18.53
N ASN A 85 -26.06 2.20 -17.40
CA ASN A 85 -27.18 3.14 -17.30
C ASN A 85 -26.88 4.48 -17.99
N SER A 86 -25.65 4.96 -17.87
CA SER A 86 -25.16 6.14 -18.58
C SER A 86 -25.24 5.94 -20.09
N ASP A 87 -24.72 4.81 -20.59
CA ASP A 87 -24.74 4.49 -22.02
C ASP A 87 -26.16 4.41 -22.58
N LYS A 88 -27.07 3.75 -21.84
CA LYS A 88 -28.49 3.70 -22.21
C LYS A 88 -29.10 5.09 -22.31
N THR A 89 -28.81 5.96 -21.34
CA THR A 89 -29.32 7.33 -21.31
C THR A 89 -28.75 8.17 -22.46
N VAL A 90 -27.46 7.99 -22.80
CA VAL A 90 -26.83 8.68 -23.94
C VAL A 90 -27.45 8.26 -25.26
N ILE A 91 -27.76 6.96 -25.43
CA ILE A 91 -28.45 6.46 -26.62
C ILE A 91 -29.84 7.09 -26.74
N GLU A 92 -30.62 7.06 -25.65
CA GLU A 92 -31.96 7.68 -25.61
C GLU A 92 -31.90 9.19 -25.93
N TYR A 93 -30.96 9.90 -25.31
CA TYR A 93 -30.78 11.34 -25.55
C TYR A 93 -30.37 11.60 -26.99
N ARG A 94 -29.52 10.75 -27.59
CA ARG A 94 -29.15 10.86 -29.02
C ARG A 94 -30.37 10.69 -29.93
N GLU A 95 -31.29 9.78 -29.61
CA GLU A 95 -32.53 9.60 -30.39
C GLU A 95 -33.46 10.82 -30.29
N ILE A 96 -33.58 11.41 -29.11
CA ILE A 96 -34.39 12.63 -28.89
C ILE A 96 -33.75 13.81 -29.62
N LEU A 97 -32.46 14.05 -29.39
CA LEU A 97 -31.71 15.19 -29.92
C LEU A 97 -31.59 15.17 -31.44
N ARG A 98 -31.59 13.99 -32.07
CA ARG A 98 -31.60 13.88 -33.54
C ARG A 98 -32.84 14.53 -34.19
N ARG A 99 -33.93 14.73 -33.44
CA ARG A 99 -35.15 15.39 -33.92
C ARG A 99 -35.14 16.90 -33.70
N GLU A 100 -34.17 17.41 -32.95
CA GLU A 100 -34.08 18.81 -32.58
C GLU A 100 -33.26 19.61 -33.61
N LYS A 101 -33.74 20.81 -33.97
CA LYS A 101 -33.11 21.61 -35.03
C LYS A 101 -31.86 22.36 -34.58
N THR A 102 -31.69 22.55 -33.27
CA THR A 102 -30.55 23.27 -32.69
C THR A 102 -29.31 22.40 -32.52
N CYS A 103 -29.40 21.12 -32.91
CA CYS A 103 -28.43 20.10 -32.53
C CYS A 103 -27.03 20.31 -33.11
N ASP A 104 -26.98 20.80 -34.35
CA ASP A 104 -25.74 21.07 -35.09
C ASP A 104 -25.23 22.50 -34.89
N LEU A 105 -25.93 23.32 -34.09
CA LEU A 105 -25.50 24.70 -33.84
C LEU A 105 -24.22 24.68 -32.98
N PRO A 106 -23.17 25.41 -33.38
CA PRO A 106 -21.94 25.48 -32.61
C PRO A 106 -22.15 26.27 -31.32
N VAL A 107 -21.51 25.82 -30.25
CA VAL A 107 -21.35 26.60 -29.02
C VAL A 107 -20.40 27.78 -29.34
N PRO A 108 -20.67 29.01 -28.86
CA PRO A 108 -19.78 30.15 -29.07
C PRO A 108 -18.33 29.85 -28.66
N ASP A 109 -17.39 30.30 -29.49
CA ASP A 109 -15.97 29.97 -29.34
C ASP A 109 -15.38 30.38 -27.98
N ASP A 110 -15.82 31.52 -27.42
CA ASP A 110 -15.39 31.97 -26.09
C ASP A 110 -15.75 30.96 -24.99
N ILE A 111 -16.95 30.36 -25.08
CA ILE A 111 -17.43 29.36 -24.12
C ILE A 111 -16.72 28.03 -24.33
N ALA A 112 -16.62 27.56 -25.59
CA ALA A 112 -15.96 26.32 -25.92
C ALA A 112 -14.46 26.36 -25.55
N GLY A 113 -13.79 27.49 -25.82
CA GLY A 113 -12.41 27.75 -25.43
C GLY A 113 -12.23 27.80 -23.92
N GLY A 114 -13.16 28.42 -23.19
CA GLY A 114 -13.17 28.41 -21.72
C GLY A 114 -13.27 27.00 -21.13
N LEU A 115 -14.17 26.17 -21.67
CA LEU A 115 -14.33 24.77 -21.26
C LEU A 115 -13.08 23.93 -21.56
N LEU A 116 -12.47 24.12 -22.73
CA LEU A 116 -11.24 23.44 -23.11
C LEU A 116 -10.08 23.82 -22.18
N ASN A 117 -9.92 25.11 -21.88
CA ASN A 117 -8.90 25.59 -20.95
C ASN A 117 -9.10 25.01 -19.55
N TYR A 118 -10.33 24.94 -19.05
CA TYR A 118 -10.63 24.32 -17.77
C TYR A 118 -10.32 22.82 -17.78
N ALA A 119 -10.68 22.10 -18.83
CA ALA A 119 -10.35 20.68 -18.98
C ALA A 119 -8.82 20.44 -18.99
N ASN A 120 -8.06 21.30 -19.67
CA ASN A 120 -6.60 21.26 -19.67
C ASN A 120 -6.03 21.53 -18.27
N SER A 121 -6.56 22.53 -17.56
CA SER A 121 -6.15 22.81 -16.17
C SER A 121 -6.45 21.64 -15.23
N LEU A 122 -7.59 20.97 -15.40
CA LEU A 122 -7.96 19.80 -14.61
C LEU A 122 -7.01 18.64 -14.88
N ARG A 123 -6.69 18.37 -16.15
CA ARG A 123 -5.71 17.35 -16.55
C ARG A 123 -4.34 17.65 -15.96
N ALA A 124 -3.87 18.90 -16.07
CA ALA A 124 -2.60 19.32 -15.50
C ALA A 124 -2.55 19.19 -13.97
N SER A 125 -3.67 19.42 -13.29
CA SER A 125 -3.77 19.28 -11.82
C SER A 125 -3.83 17.82 -11.36
N ALA A 126 -4.38 16.93 -12.19
CA ALA A 126 -4.54 15.51 -11.89
C ALA A 126 -3.29 14.67 -12.24
N MET A 127 -2.50 15.10 -13.23
CA MET A 127 -1.28 14.42 -13.64
C MET A 127 -0.13 14.83 -12.71
N HIS A 128 0.48 13.86 -12.03
CA HIS A 128 1.83 14.06 -11.49
C HIS A 128 2.79 14.14 -12.70
N THR A 129 3.70 15.12 -12.73
CA THR A 129 4.66 15.31 -13.84
C THR A 129 5.76 14.23 -13.82
N ASP A 130 5.36 12.97 -13.88
CA ASP A 130 6.28 11.85 -14.09
C ASP A 130 6.20 11.46 -15.56
N SER A 131 7.00 12.14 -16.39
CA SER A 131 6.99 12.02 -17.84
C SER A 131 7.53 10.68 -18.35
N GLY A 132 7.97 9.77 -17.46
CA GLY A 132 8.62 8.51 -17.82
C GLY A 132 7.69 7.45 -18.40
N ASN A 133 6.37 7.55 -18.18
CA ASN A 133 5.40 6.53 -18.59
C ASN A 133 4.06 7.13 -19.06
N ALA A 134 4.11 8.29 -19.72
CA ALA A 134 2.92 8.91 -20.29
C ALA A 134 2.34 7.99 -21.37
N ASP A 135 1.07 7.63 -21.22
CA ASP A 135 0.34 6.86 -22.24
C ASP A 135 0.18 7.74 -23.49
N ALA A 136 1.02 7.50 -24.49
CA ALA A 136 1.04 8.23 -25.75
C ALA A 136 -0.30 8.16 -26.51
N ALA A 137 -1.15 7.15 -26.24
CA ALA A 137 -2.48 7.09 -26.84
C ALA A 137 -3.43 8.14 -26.23
N GLY A 138 -3.32 8.42 -24.93
CA GLY A 138 -4.08 9.45 -24.22
C GLY A 138 -3.61 10.89 -24.48
N ASP A 139 -2.43 11.04 -25.07
CA ASP A 139 -1.82 12.31 -25.49
C ASP A 139 -2.08 12.63 -26.98
N SER A 140 -2.90 11.80 -27.66
CA SER A 140 -3.34 12.07 -29.02
C SER A 140 -4.01 13.44 -29.09
N ALA A 141 -3.53 14.28 -30.01
CA ALA A 141 -4.11 15.59 -30.30
C ALA A 141 -5.63 15.46 -30.44
N THR A 142 -6.37 16.12 -29.54
CA THR A 142 -7.83 16.14 -29.62
C THR A 142 -8.21 16.76 -30.96
N THR A 143 -8.92 15.99 -31.79
CA THR A 143 -9.37 16.44 -33.12
C THR A 143 -10.02 17.81 -32.99
N THR A 144 -9.56 18.78 -33.79
CA THR A 144 -10.08 20.15 -33.85
C THR A 144 -11.52 20.13 -34.33
N GLY A 145 -12.46 19.87 -33.41
CA GLY A 145 -13.89 19.84 -33.65
C GLY A 145 -14.57 20.96 -32.89
N THR A 146 -15.47 21.69 -33.55
CA THR A 146 -16.33 22.67 -32.89
C THR A 146 -17.34 21.94 -32.01
N LEU A 147 -17.36 22.26 -30.72
CA LEU A 147 -18.34 21.69 -29.78
C LEU A 147 -19.74 22.17 -30.16
N THR A 148 -20.67 21.24 -30.37
CA THR A 148 -22.08 21.57 -30.62
C THR A 148 -22.92 21.46 -29.34
N TYR A 149 -24.09 22.12 -29.31
CA TYR A 149 -24.99 22.04 -28.15
C TYR A 149 -25.42 20.60 -27.84
N CYS A 150 -25.67 19.78 -28.86
CA CYS A 150 -26.00 18.37 -28.65
C CYS A 150 -24.83 17.56 -28.11
N GLN A 151 -23.61 17.80 -28.62
CA GLN A 151 -22.43 17.16 -28.06
C GLN A 151 -22.25 17.52 -26.58
N ALA A 152 -22.41 18.80 -26.23
CA ALA A 152 -22.35 19.24 -24.83
C ALA A 152 -23.38 18.52 -23.95
N VAL A 153 -24.65 18.44 -24.39
CA VAL A 153 -25.71 17.74 -23.63
C VAL A 153 -25.43 16.25 -23.49
N LEU A 154 -24.95 15.59 -24.55
CA LEU A 154 -24.62 14.16 -24.53
C LEU A 154 -23.46 13.84 -23.58
N TRP A 155 -22.60 14.81 -23.26
CA TRP A 155 -21.48 14.64 -22.34
C TRP A 155 -21.86 14.78 -20.87
N ILE A 156 -23.01 15.38 -20.55
CA ILE A 156 -23.44 15.62 -19.16
C ILE A 156 -23.64 14.30 -18.40
N LYS A 157 -24.30 13.30 -19.02
CA LYS A 157 -24.57 12.01 -18.36
C LYS A 157 -23.30 11.19 -18.11
N PRO A 158 -22.40 11.01 -19.08
CA PRO A 158 -21.09 10.40 -18.84
C PRO A 158 -20.28 11.10 -17.75
N LEU A 159 -20.32 12.44 -17.68
CA LEU A 159 -19.60 13.20 -16.67
C LEU A 159 -20.17 12.97 -15.26
N LEU A 160 -21.50 12.99 -15.10
CA LEU A 160 -22.16 12.66 -13.84
C LEU A 160 -21.85 11.23 -13.39
N ALA A 161 -21.84 10.28 -14.32
CA ALA A 161 -21.46 8.90 -14.06
C ALA A 161 -20.00 8.78 -13.57
N ALA A 162 -19.07 9.50 -14.19
CA ALA A 162 -17.67 9.54 -13.75
C ALA A 162 -17.52 10.12 -12.33
N ILE A 163 -18.28 11.18 -12.00
CA ILE A 163 -18.31 11.75 -10.64
C ILE A 163 -18.87 10.75 -9.63
N GLU A 164 -19.97 10.06 -9.96
CA GLU A 164 -20.56 9.05 -9.08
C GLU A 164 -19.58 7.91 -8.80
N LYS A 165 -18.88 7.43 -9.84
CA LYS A 165 -17.80 6.44 -9.73
C LYS A 165 -16.67 6.92 -8.82
N ALA A 166 -16.20 8.15 -8.99
CA ALA A 166 -15.17 8.74 -8.13
C ALA A 166 -15.65 8.85 -6.66
N ASN A 167 -16.90 9.23 -6.43
CA ASN A 167 -17.50 9.30 -5.10
C ASN A 167 -17.59 7.91 -4.44
N ASN A 168 -17.99 6.88 -5.18
CA ASN A 168 -18.04 5.50 -4.69
C ASN A 168 -16.64 4.99 -4.30
N GLN A 169 -15.62 5.32 -5.10
CA GLN A 169 -14.22 5.01 -4.77
C GLN A 169 -13.76 5.73 -3.49
N LEU A 170 -14.06 7.03 -3.37
CA LEU A 170 -13.70 7.82 -2.19
C LEU A 170 -14.43 7.31 -0.93
N ALA A 171 -15.69 6.91 -1.05
CA ALA A 171 -16.44 6.27 0.03
C ALA A 171 -15.80 4.95 0.46
N GLY A 172 -15.37 4.12 -0.49
CA GLY A 172 -14.63 2.90 -0.21
C GLY A 172 -13.31 3.16 0.54
N ILE A 173 -12.53 4.16 0.11
CA ILE A 173 -11.29 4.57 0.78
C ILE A 173 -11.58 5.04 2.23
N ARG A 174 -12.61 5.86 2.43
CA ARG A 174 -13.00 6.33 3.77
C ARG A 174 -13.42 5.19 4.69
N GLN A 175 -14.17 4.21 4.16
CA GLN A 175 -14.54 3.02 4.92
C GLN A 175 -13.30 2.24 5.35
N ILE A 176 -12.35 2.05 4.43
CA ILE A 176 -11.10 1.38 4.72
C ILE A 176 -10.32 2.12 5.82
N GLU A 177 -10.19 3.45 5.71
CA GLU A 177 -9.47 4.26 6.70
C GLU A 177 -10.15 4.22 8.08
N SER A 178 -11.47 4.34 8.13
CA SER A 178 -12.23 4.28 9.40
C SER A 178 -12.11 2.95 10.13
N GLU A 179 -11.91 1.85 9.41
CA GLU A 179 -11.73 0.52 10.01
C GLU A 179 -10.25 0.18 10.27
N ARG A 180 -9.31 1.09 9.96
CA ARG A 180 -7.89 0.98 10.36
C ARG A 180 -7.60 1.70 11.69
N GLN A 181 -8.38 2.73 12.03
CA GLN A 181 -8.35 3.43 13.31
C GLN A 181 -9.07 2.63 14.39
#